data_AF-A0A520N250-F1
#
_entry.id   AF-A0A520N250-F1
#
_cell.length_a   1.000
_cell.length_b   1.000
_cell.length_c   1.000
_cell.angle_alpha   90.00
_cell.angle_beta   90.00
_cell.angle_gamma   90.00
#
_symmetry.space_group_name_H-M   'P 1'
#
loop_
_entity.id
_entity.type
_entity.pdbx_description
1 polymer ?
#
loop_
_entity_poly.entity_id
_entity_poly.type
_entity_poly.pdbx_seq_one_letter_code
_entity_poly.pdbx_strand_id
1 'polypeptide(L)'
;MLNITNKTSSISNAKTVIKTILKQTLDNPNNPESLNYFQGDTYRFYFLMSFMWEHFDNKQMSQEYVISLVPKKYASRIKRLQVLKQAVALGYIDEKSSIEDKRRRIYEPTDQLMNDFLKYTNSLYPENPSPA
;
A
#
# COMPACT_ATOMS: atom_id res chain seq x y z
N MET A 1 -26.70 13.32 -31.16
CA MET A 1 -26.08 14.23 -30.17
C MET A 1 -25.83 13.60 -28.78
N LEU A 2 -25.80 12.26 -28.63
CA LEU A 2 -25.68 11.57 -27.33
C LEU A 2 -24.24 11.19 -26.88
N ASN A 3 -23.21 11.45 -27.70
CA ASN A 3 -21.83 10.95 -27.42
C ASN A 3 -20.85 11.98 -26.84
N ILE A 4 -21.11 13.28 -26.98
CA ILE A 4 -20.15 14.31 -26.54
C ILE A 4 -20.29 14.58 -25.03
N THR A 5 -21.53 14.66 -24.53
CA THR A 5 -21.84 14.91 -23.12
C THR A 5 -21.33 13.79 -22.20
N ASN A 6 -21.49 12.53 -22.61
CA ASN A 6 -21.00 11.34 -21.88
C ASN A 6 -19.46 11.25 -21.85
N LYS A 7 -18.79 11.70 -22.91
CA LYS A 7 -17.33 11.77 -22.95
C LYS A 7 -16.82 12.88 -22.01
N THR A 8 -17.48 14.03 -21.99
CA THR A 8 -17.11 15.15 -21.11
C THR A 8 -17.30 14.80 -19.63
N SER A 9 -18.38 14.11 -19.26
CA SER A 9 -18.58 13.64 -17.88
C SER A 9 -17.52 12.60 -17.48
N SER A 10 -17.20 11.65 -18.36
CA SER A 10 -16.16 10.64 -18.12
C SER A 10 -14.77 11.27 -17.92
N ILE A 11 -14.43 12.30 -18.70
CA ILE A 11 -13.18 13.05 -18.54
C ILE A 11 -13.17 13.82 -17.20
N SER A 12 -14.29 14.42 -16.80
CA SER A 12 -14.41 15.12 -15.51
C SER A 12 -14.17 14.18 -14.33
N ASN A 13 -14.76 12.98 -14.37
CA ASN A 13 -14.56 11.95 -13.36
C ASN A 13 -13.09 11.52 -13.29
N ALA A 14 -12.46 11.27 -14.44
CA ALA A 14 -11.04 10.92 -14.50
C ALA A 14 -10.14 12.04 -13.93
N LYS A 15 -10.41 13.31 -14.27
CA LYS A 15 -9.69 14.47 -13.71
C LYS A 15 -9.86 14.57 -12.21
N THR A 16 -11.05 14.27 -11.69
CA THR A 16 -11.33 14.27 -10.24
C THR A 16 -10.51 13.21 -9.54
N VAL A 17 -10.52 11.97 -10.04
CA VAL A 17 -9.70 10.87 -9.49
C VAL A 17 -8.21 11.23 -9.52
N ILE A 18 -7.71 11.71 -10.65
CA ILE A 18 -6.30 12.13 -10.79
C ILE A 18 -5.96 13.23 -9.80
N LYS A 19 -6.77 14.28 -9.71
CA LYS A 19 -6.56 15.39 -8.77
C LYS A 19 -6.53 14.92 -7.33
N THR A 20 -7.43 14.01 -6.95
CA THR A 20 -7.46 13.42 -5.60
C THR A 20 -6.19 12.64 -5.32
N ILE A 21 -5.77 11.75 -6.23
CA ILE A 21 -4.55 10.95 -6.06
C ILE A 21 -3.32 11.88 -5.93
N LEU A 22 -3.15 12.82 -6.86
CA LEU A 22 -1.99 13.73 -6.83
C LEU A 22 -1.95 14.57 -5.55
N LYS A 23 -3.10 15.06 -5.09
CA LYS A 23 -3.20 15.82 -3.84
C LYS A 23 -2.80 14.99 -2.62
N GLN A 24 -3.21 13.72 -2.55
CA GLN A 24 -2.94 12.86 -1.40
C GLN A 24 -1.53 12.25 -1.42
N THR A 25 -0.87 12.22 -2.58
CA THR A 25 0.45 11.58 -2.76
C THR A 25 1.60 12.58 -2.93
N LEU A 26 1.50 13.49 -3.89
CA LEU A 26 2.57 14.44 -4.23
C LEU A 26 2.47 15.75 -3.46
N ASP A 27 1.25 16.28 -3.32
CA ASP A 27 1.02 17.62 -2.74
C ASP A 27 0.64 17.58 -1.25
N ASN A 28 0.80 16.43 -0.58
CA ASN A 28 0.47 16.27 0.83
C ASN A 28 1.70 16.47 1.73
N PRO A 29 1.94 17.67 2.29
CA PRO A 29 3.07 17.91 3.17
C PRO A 29 2.98 17.13 4.50
N ASN A 30 1.80 16.61 4.82
CA ASN A 30 1.52 15.85 6.04
C ASN A 30 1.36 14.35 5.75
N ASN A 31 1.93 13.86 4.65
CA ASN A 31 1.91 12.43 4.35
C ASN A 31 2.73 11.68 5.42
N PRO A 32 2.16 10.67 6.09
CA PRO A 32 2.88 9.88 7.10
C PRO A 32 4.19 9.31 6.56
N GLU A 33 5.20 9.18 7.43
CA GLU A 33 6.53 8.67 7.04
C GLU A 33 6.46 7.25 6.46
N SER A 34 5.53 6.44 6.97
CA SER A 34 5.25 5.09 6.46
C SER A 34 4.83 5.13 4.98
N LEU A 35 3.89 6.02 4.63
CA LEU A 35 3.42 6.20 3.26
C LEU A 35 4.49 6.83 2.37
N ASN A 36 5.23 7.82 2.86
CA ASN A 36 6.36 8.40 2.12
C ASN A 36 7.40 7.34 1.73
N TYR A 37 7.71 6.43 2.65
CA TYR A 37 8.63 5.33 2.36
C TYR A 37 8.11 4.43 1.22
N PHE A 38 6.85 3.99 1.32
CA PHE A 38 6.27 3.07 0.35
C PHE A 38 5.92 3.72 -0.99
N GLN A 39 5.58 5.01 -1.01
CA GLN A 39 5.31 5.77 -2.23
C GLN A 39 6.59 6.28 -2.91
N GLY A 40 7.77 6.07 -2.30
CA GLY A 40 9.04 6.57 -2.82
C GLY A 40 9.52 5.90 -4.10
N ASP A 41 9.05 4.69 -4.44
CA ASP A 41 9.28 4.08 -5.74
C ASP A 41 8.14 3.12 -6.15
N THR A 42 8.05 2.84 -7.45
CA THR A 42 7.01 1.97 -8.02
C THR A 42 6.95 0.58 -7.39
N TYR A 43 8.11 0.00 -7.07
CA TYR A 43 8.16 -1.34 -6.49
C TYR A 43 7.60 -1.32 -5.06
N ARG A 44 8.05 -0.37 -4.24
CA ARG A 44 7.60 -0.20 -2.85
C ARG A 44 6.11 0.10 -2.78
N PHE A 45 5.58 0.85 -3.74
CA PHE A 45 4.16 1.15 -3.79
C PHE A 45 3.34 -0.10 -4.06
N TYR A 46 3.70 -0.88 -5.09
CA TYR A 46 3.02 -2.16 -5.34
C TYR A 46 3.21 -3.17 -4.21
N PHE A 47 4.38 -3.15 -3.56
CA PHE A 47 4.61 -3.97 -2.38
C PHE A 47 3.62 -3.64 -1.26
N LEU A 48 3.44 -2.36 -0.91
CA LEU A 48 2.45 -1.93 0.09
C LEU A 48 1.05 -2.40 -0.29
N MET A 49 0.61 -2.12 -1.52
CA MET A 49 -0.75 -2.48 -1.97
C MET A 49 -1.00 -3.99 -1.87
N SER A 50 -0.07 -4.81 -2.36
CA SER A 50 -0.18 -6.27 -2.27
C SER A 50 -0.09 -6.78 -0.84
N PHE A 51 0.78 -6.19 -0.01
CA PHE A 51 0.95 -6.60 1.38
C PHE A 51 -0.31 -6.33 2.21
N MET A 52 -0.89 -5.14 2.09
CA MET A 52 -2.14 -4.80 2.79
C MET A 52 -3.31 -5.64 2.32
N TRP A 53 -3.43 -5.90 1.01
CA TRP A 53 -4.45 -6.81 0.46
C TRP A 53 -4.40 -8.19 1.12
N GLU A 54 -3.21 -8.79 1.12
CA GLU A 54 -3.00 -10.14 1.69
C GLU A 54 -3.22 -10.18 3.20
N HIS A 55 -2.87 -9.11 3.90
CA HIS A 55 -3.15 -8.97 5.32
C HIS A 55 -4.66 -8.93 5.60
N PHE A 56 -5.43 -8.15 4.83
CA PHE A 56 -6.89 -8.08 4.99
C PHE A 56 -7.60 -9.40 4.68
N ASP A 57 -7.02 -10.22 3.80
CA ASP A 57 -7.45 -11.60 3.52
C ASP A 57 -7.03 -12.60 4.63
N ASN A 58 -6.46 -12.13 5.74
CA ASN A 58 -5.96 -12.93 6.86
C ASN A 58 -4.93 -14.00 6.45
N LYS A 59 -4.13 -13.73 5.41
CA LYS A 59 -3.10 -14.67 4.95
C LYS A 59 -1.90 -14.63 5.89
N GLN A 60 -1.33 -15.81 6.17
CA GLN A 60 -0.07 -15.89 6.90
C GLN A 60 1.11 -15.45 6.02
N MET A 61 1.71 -14.33 6.37
CA MET A 61 2.74 -13.66 5.57
C MET A 61 4.15 -14.11 5.96
N SER A 62 4.59 -15.25 5.41
CA SER A 62 5.99 -15.69 5.55
C SER A 62 6.96 -14.86 4.69
N GLN A 63 8.27 -14.88 4.98
CA GLN A 63 9.26 -14.08 4.22
C GLN A 63 9.21 -14.36 2.71
N GLU A 64 9.24 -15.62 2.28
CA GLU A 64 9.20 -15.96 0.85
C GLU A 64 7.89 -15.54 0.20
N TYR A 65 6.78 -15.68 0.92
CA TYR A 65 5.49 -15.23 0.44
C TYR A 65 5.49 -13.72 0.21
N VAL A 66 5.88 -12.95 1.22
CA VAL A 66 5.91 -11.48 1.20
C VAL A 66 6.82 -10.96 0.08
N ILE A 67 8.03 -11.51 -0.08
CA ILE A 67 8.92 -11.06 -1.16
C ILE A 67 8.45 -11.54 -2.54
N SER A 68 7.52 -12.50 -2.62
CA SER A 68 6.94 -12.97 -3.89
C SER A 68 5.71 -12.18 -4.37
N LEU A 69 5.10 -11.37 -3.50
CA LEU A 69 3.86 -10.63 -3.79
C LEU A 69 3.94 -9.75 -5.04
N VAL A 70 5.10 -9.14 -5.25
CA VAL A 70 5.35 -8.32 -6.44
C VAL A 70 6.16 -9.12 -7.47
N PRO A 71 5.72 -9.16 -8.74
CA PRO A 71 6.40 -9.93 -9.79
C PRO A 71 7.89 -9.57 -9.94
N LYS A 72 8.70 -10.58 -10.28
CA LYS A 72 10.16 -10.46 -10.43
C LYS A 72 10.62 -9.37 -11.41
N LYS A 73 9.76 -8.99 -12.37
CA LYS A 73 10.04 -7.92 -13.34
C LYS A 73 10.22 -6.53 -12.69
N TYR A 74 9.69 -6.32 -11.48
CA TYR A 74 9.79 -5.03 -10.78
C TYR A 74 11.05 -4.92 -9.92
N ALA A 75 11.57 -6.04 -9.38
CA ALA A 75 12.75 -6.04 -8.52
C ALA A 75 13.37 -7.43 -8.37
N SER A 76 14.70 -7.46 -8.25
CA SER A 76 15.45 -8.67 -7.91
C SER A 76 15.06 -9.18 -6.51
N ARG A 77 15.26 -10.48 -6.24
CA ARG A 77 14.98 -11.04 -4.90
C ARG A 77 15.72 -10.27 -3.78
N ILE A 78 16.96 -9.83 -4.03
CA ILE A 78 17.76 -9.06 -3.07
C ILE A 78 17.08 -7.72 -2.74
N LYS A 79 16.67 -6.94 -3.76
CA LYS A 79 15.98 -5.65 -3.54
C LYS A 79 14.66 -5.85 -2.79
N ARG A 80 13.91 -6.91 -3.12
CA ARG A 80 12.65 -7.24 -2.43
C ARG A 80 12.85 -7.55 -0.96
N LEU A 81 13.86 -8.36 -0.64
CA LEU A 81 14.24 -8.64 0.75
C LEU A 81 14.75 -7.39 1.48
N GLN A 82 15.51 -6.54 0.79
CA GLN A 82 16.01 -5.28 1.35
C GLN A 82 14.86 -4.34 1.73
N VAL A 83 13.84 -4.21 0.87
CA VAL A 83 12.66 -3.38 1.18
C VAL A 83 11.90 -3.92 2.39
N LEU A 84 11.65 -5.23 2.45
CA LEU A 84 11.03 -5.83 3.63
C LEU A 84 11.82 -5.54 4.92
N LYS A 85 13.13 -5.78 4.90
CA LYS A 85 13.99 -5.53 6.07
C LYS A 85 14.04 -4.06 6.47
N GLN A 86 14.05 -3.15 5.50
CA GLN A 86 13.99 -1.71 5.77
C GLN A 86 12.66 -1.31 6.41
N ALA A 87 11.52 -1.82 5.89
CA ALA A 87 10.22 -1.55 6.48
C ALA A 87 10.10 -2.08 7.93
N VAL A 88 10.72 -3.23 8.22
CA VAL A 88 10.83 -3.76 9.59
C VAL A 88 11.69 -2.85 10.46
N ALA A 89 12.88 -2.46 9.98
CA ALA A 89 13.78 -1.58 10.74
C ALA A 89 13.17 -0.18 11.01
N LEU A 90 12.28 0.29 10.14
CA LEU A 90 11.56 1.55 10.30
C LEU A 90 10.29 1.43 11.17
N GLY A 91 9.93 0.23 11.65
CA GLY A 91 8.75 0.02 12.49
C GLY A 91 7.42 0.06 11.74
N TYR A 92 7.41 -0.09 10.42
CA TYR A 92 6.18 -0.14 9.62
C TYR A 92 5.62 -1.56 9.51
N ILE A 93 6.50 -2.56 9.63
CA ILE A 93 6.15 -3.99 9.59
C ILE A 93 6.74 -4.66 10.82
N ASP A 94 5.92 -5.41 11.55
CA ASP A 94 6.38 -6.30 12.61
C ASP A 94 6.96 -7.59 12.02
N GLU A 95 8.05 -8.08 12.62
CA GLU A 95 8.60 -9.41 12.35
C GLU A 95 8.48 -10.27 13.61
N LYS A 96 7.70 -11.34 13.56
CA LYS A 96 7.50 -12.28 14.67
C LYS A 96 7.95 -13.69 14.28
N SER A 97 8.46 -14.46 15.24
CA SER A 97 8.66 -15.90 15.04
C SER A 97 7.30 -16.60 14.90
N SER A 98 7.18 -17.53 13.96
CA SER A 98 6.01 -18.42 13.90
C SER A 98 5.93 -19.28 15.17
N ILE A 99 4.69 -19.54 15.60
CA ILE A 99 4.38 -20.40 16.75
C ILE A 99 4.66 -21.87 16.42
N GLU A 100 4.42 -22.28 15.17
CA GLU A 100 4.60 -23.66 14.70
C GLU A 100 6.07 -24.01 14.39
N ASP A 101 6.81 -23.09 13.76
CA ASP A 101 8.25 -23.23 13.50
C ASP A 101 8.95 -21.91 13.80
N LYS A 102 9.65 -21.84 14.94
CA LYS A 102 10.32 -20.61 15.41
C LYS A 102 11.38 -20.06 14.45
N ARG A 103 11.84 -20.88 13.48
CA ARG A 103 12.79 -20.46 12.43
C ARG A 103 12.10 -19.66 11.33
N ARG A 104 10.78 -19.81 11.16
CA ARG A 104 9.98 -19.05 10.20
C ARG A 104 9.63 -17.70 10.82
N ARG A 105 9.73 -16.65 9.98
CA ARG A 105 9.30 -15.30 10.32
C ARG A 105 7.96 -15.01 9.66
N ILE A 106 7.06 -14.42 10.44
CA ILE A 106 5.77 -13.92 10.02
C ILE A 106 5.83 -12.40 10.08
N TYR A 107 5.31 -11.76 9.04
CA TYR A 107 5.33 -10.30 8.89
C TYR A 107 3.91 -9.76 8.96
N GLU A 108 3.69 -8.70 9.73
CA GLU A 108 2.38 -8.05 9.88
C GLU A 108 2.55 -6.53 9.79
N PRO A 109 1.58 -5.77 9.25
CA PRO A 109 1.62 -4.33 9.36
C PRO A 109 1.56 -3.95 10.84
N THR A 110 2.30 -2.91 11.23
CA THR A 110 2.09 -2.31 12.55
C THR A 110 0.78 -1.52 12.57
N ASP A 111 0.26 -1.25 13.77
CA ASP A 111 -0.93 -0.40 13.94
C ASP A 111 -0.74 0.97 13.28
N GLN A 112 0.49 1.50 13.32
CA GLN A 112 0.82 2.75 12.65
C GLN A 112 0.63 2.64 11.13
N LEU A 113 1.25 1.65 10.48
CA LEU A 113 1.09 1.43 9.04
C LEU A 113 -0.37 1.20 8.67
N MET A 114 -1.09 0.43 9.49
CA MET A 114 -2.51 0.15 9.29
C MET A 114 -3.34 1.43 9.28
N ASN A 115 -3.20 2.26 10.32
CA ASN A 115 -3.94 3.51 10.46
C ASN A 115 -3.60 4.51 9.35
N ASP A 116 -2.31 4.63 9.02
CA ASP A 116 -1.86 5.51 7.94
C ASP A 116 -2.44 5.07 6.59
N PHE A 117 -2.41 3.77 6.29
CA PHE A 117 -2.96 3.21 5.06
C PHE A 117 -4.48 3.42 4.95
N LEU A 118 -5.23 3.11 6.00
CA LEU A 118 -6.69 3.30 6.03
C LEU A 118 -7.07 4.78 5.89
N LYS A 119 -6.35 5.68 6.56
CA LYS A 119 -6.57 7.12 6.42
C LYS A 119 -6.31 7.59 5.00
N TYR A 120 -5.24 7.10 4.37
CA TYR A 120 -4.93 7.40 2.98
C TYR A 120 -5.97 6.87 2.01
N THR A 121 -6.42 5.62 2.13
CA THR A 121 -7.40 5.06 1.19
C THR A 121 -8.78 5.70 1.37
N ASN A 122 -9.18 6.01 2.61
CA ASN A 122 -10.43 6.73 2.88
C ASN A 122 -10.42 8.16 2.30
N SER A 123 -9.26 8.84 2.28
CA SER A 123 -9.17 10.18 1.69
C SER A 123 -9.30 10.20 0.17
N LEU A 124 -9.20 9.04 -0.50
CA LEU A 124 -9.46 8.89 -1.93
C LEU A 124 -10.96 8.90 -2.27
N TYR A 125 -11.83 8.65 -1.29
CA TYR A 125 -13.29 8.57 -1.46
C TYR A 125 -14.05 9.55 -0.54
N PRO A 126 -13.87 10.87 -0.70
CA PRO A 126 -14.45 11.88 0.19
C PRO A 126 -15.99 11.89 0.24
N GLU A 127 -16.67 11.29 -0.74
CA GLU A 127 -18.14 11.22 -0.83
C GLU A 127 -18.76 9.98 -0.15
N ASN A 128 -17.95 9.04 0.34
CA ASN A 128 -18.43 7.86 1.07
C ASN A 128 -18.09 8.01 2.56
N PRO A 129 -19.03 8.45 3.42
CA PRO A 129 -18.79 8.47 4.85
C PRO A 129 -18.49 7.05 5.33
N SER A 130 -17.44 6.89 6.15
CA SER A 130 -17.24 5.64 6.90
C SER A 130 -18.55 5.24 7.57
N PRO A 131 -18.95 3.95 7.53
CA PRO A 131 -19.98 3.49 8.44
C PRO A 131 -19.45 3.75 9.85
N ALA A 132 -20.15 4.63 10.57
CA ALA A 132 -19.89 4.93 11.97
C ALA A 132 -20.02 3.66 12.84
#